data_AF-A0A661Z514-F1
#
_entry.id   AF-A0A661Z514-F1
#
_cell.length_a   1.000
_cell.length_b   1.000
_cell.length_c   1.000
_cell.angle_alpha   90.00
_cell.angle_beta   90.00
_cell.angle_gamma   90.00
#
_symmetry.space_group_name_H-M   'P 1'
#
loop_
_entity.id
_entity.type
_entity.pdbx_description
1 polymer ?
#
loop_
_entity_poly.entity_id
_entity_poly.type
_entity_poly.pdbx_seq_one_letter_code
_entity_poly.pdbx_strand_id
1 'polypeptide(L)' 'MKKRKKLFMGATIFSFFTLLSFKFDSTTVTWIWEGDRITPILLVILTVSFGVLWIRENRKVEASN' A
#
# COMPACT_ATOMS: atom_id res chain seq x y z
N MET A 1 18.86 -7.32 -3.31
CA MET A 1 17.96 -7.17 -4.50
C MET A 1 16.64 -7.95 -4.44
N LYS A 2 16.60 -9.27 -4.20
CA LYS A 2 15.34 -10.06 -4.22
C LYS A 2 14.29 -9.59 -3.19
N LYS A 3 14.72 -9.24 -1.96
CA LYS A 3 13.82 -8.73 -0.89
C LYS A 3 13.15 -7.40 -1.27
N ARG A 4 13.93 -6.46 -1.81
CA ARG A 4 13.41 -5.18 -2.33
C ARG A 4 12.31 -5.34 -3.37
N LYS A 5 12.51 -6.20 -4.37
CA LYS A 5 11.51 -6.44 -5.43
C LYS A 5 10.21 -7.00 -4.86
N LYS A 6 10.29 -7.91 -3.87
CA LYS A 6 9.11 -8.46 -3.18
C LYS A 6 8.36 -7.39 -2.38
N LEU A 7 9.06 -6.53 -1.66
CA LEU A 7 8.44 -5.43 -0.90
C LEU A 7 7.77 -4.41 -1.82
N PHE A 8 8.40 -4.06 -2.93
CA PHE A 8 7.81 -3.19 -3.95
C PHE A 8 6.54 -3.82 -4.55
N MET A 9 6.63 -5.09 -4.97
CA MET A 9 5.48 -5.80 -5.53
C MET A 9 4.32 -5.89 -4.53
N GLY A 10 4.61 -6.16 -3.25
CA GLY A 10 3.62 -6.11 -2.18
C GLY A 10 2.99 -4.72 -2.03
N ALA A 11 3.80 -3.66 -1.94
CA ALA A 11 3.29 -2.29 -1.84
C ALA A 11 2.41 -1.91 -3.04
N THR A 12 2.80 -2.27 -4.26
CA THR A 12 2.02 -2.02 -5.47
C THR A 12 0.69 -2.77 -5.46
N ILE A 13 0.70 -4.06 -5.07
CA ILE A 13 -0.52 -4.87 -4.98
C ILE A 13 -1.48 -4.29 -3.94
N PHE A 14 -1.00 -4.00 -2.73
CA PHE A 14 -1.85 -3.42 -1.68
C PHE A 14 -2.34 -2.02 -2.03
N SER A 15 -1.52 -1.20 -2.70
CA SER A 15 -1.94 0.12 -3.19
C SER A 15 -3.05 0.00 -4.24
N PHE A 16 -2.95 -0.97 -5.14
CA PHE A 16 -4.00 -1.25 -6.13
C PHE A 16 -5.31 -1.71 -5.46
N PHE A 17 -5.24 -2.65 -4.51
CA PHE A 17 -6.42 -3.06 -3.74
C PHE A 17 -7.01 -1.93 -2.89
N THR A 18 -6.16 -1.05 -2.36
CA THR A 18 -6.58 0.14 -1.63
C THR A 18 -7.36 1.07 -2.55
N LEU A 19 -6.84 1.37 -3.75
CA LEU A 19 -7.54 2.15 -4.78
C LEU A 19 -8.88 1.52 -5.16
N LEU A 20 -8.92 0.20 -5.37
CA LEU A 20 -10.16 -0.52 -5.65
C LEU A 20 -11.15 -0.48 -4.50
N SER A 21 -10.71 -0.23 -3.27
CA SER A 21 -11.61 -0.12 -2.12
C SER A 21 -12.34 1.22 -2.07
N PHE A 22 -11.90 2.19 -2.87
CA PHE A 22 -12.55 3.48 -3.04
C PHE A 22 -13.38 3.50 -4.32
N LYS A 23 -14.62 3.94 -4.18
CA LYS A 23 -15.44 4.41 -5.28
C LYS A 23 -15.18 5.90 -5.45
N PHE A 24 -14.72 6.28 -6.63
CA PHE A 24 -14.53 7.68 -7.01
C PHE A 24 -15.77 8.13 -7.78
N ASP A 25 -16.57 9.00 -7.18
CA ASP A 25 -17.60 9.77 -7.88
C ASP A 25 -17.05 11.17 -8.20
N SER A 26 -17.69 11.86 -9.14
CA SER A 26 -17.39 13.22 -9.60
C SER A 26 -17.17 14.25 -8.50
N THR A 27 -17.75 14.03 -7.30
CA THR A 27 -17.69 14.95 -6.17
C THR A 27 -17.32 14.30 -4.84
N THR A 28 -17.29 12.97 -4.75
CA THR A 28 -17.07 12.27 -3.48
C THR A 28 -16.22 11.02 -3.64
N VAL A 29 -15.42 10.75 -2.61
CA VAL A 29 -14.67 9.50 -2.46
C VAL A 29 -15.37 8.70 -1.38
N THR A 30 -16.02 7.61 -1.76
CA THR A 30 -16.74 6.72 -0.84
C THR A 30 -16.10 5.35 -0.80
N TRP A 31 -16.24 4.65 0.31
CA TRP A 31 -15.74 3.28 0.42
C TRP A 31 -16.71 2.33 -0.28
N ILE A 32 -16.21 1.34 -1.01
CA ILE A 32 -17.07 0.28 -1.58
C ILE A 32 -17.69 -0.58 -0.47
N TRP A 33 -17.04 -0.61 0.70
CA TRP A 33 -17.40 -1.43 1.85
C TRP A 33 -18.27 -0.62 2.82
N GLU A 34 -19.45 -0.18 2.37
CA GLU A 34 -20.43 0.47 3.24
C GLU A 34 -20.97 -0.53 4.28
N GLY A 35 -20.31 -0.60 5.44
CA GLY A 35 -20.68 -1.49 6.55
C GLY A 35 -19.47 -2.12 7.24
N ASP A 36 -18.38 -2.34 6.50
CA ASP A 36 -17.12 -2.85 7.04
C ASP A 36 -15.99 -1.85 6.79
N ARG A 37 -15.82 -0.94 7.77
CA ARG A 37 -14.75 0.06 7.75
C ARG A 37 -13.38 -0.53 8.12
N ILE A 38 -13.32 -1.76 8.65
CA ILE A 38 -12.08 -2.35 9.15
C ILE A 38 -11.19 -2.77 7.98
N THR A 39 -11.77 -3.45 6.99
CA THR A 39 -11.05 -3.91 5.79
C THR A 39 -10.29 -2.79 5.06
N PRO A 40 -10.90 -1.65 4.70
CA PRO A 40 -10.18 -0.57 4.04
C PRO A 40 -9.07 0.05 4.91
N ILE A 41 -9.30 0.16 6.23
CA ILE A 41 -8.28 0.68 7.16
C ILE A 41 -7.07 -0.26 7.20
N LEU A 42 -7.29 -1.57 7.27
CA LEU A 42 -6.21 -2.57 7.23
C LEU A 42 -5.43 -2.51 5.92
N LEU A 43 -6.11 -2.34 4.78
CA LEU A 43 -5.49 -2.17 3.48
C LEU A 43 -4.57 -0.95 3.41
N VAL A 44 -5.00 0.19 3.96
CA VAL A 44 -4.18 1.40 4.05
C VAL A 44 -2.95 1.15 4.93
N ILE A 45 -3.13 0.54 6.11
CA ILE A 45 -2.02 0.22 7.03
C ILE A 45 -0.99 -0.70 6.38
N LEU A 46 -1.45 -1.74 5.68
CA LEU A 46 -0.57 -2.67 4.98
C LEU A 46 0.20 -1.97 3.86
N THR A 47 -0.48 -1.16 3.05
CA THR A 47 0.14 -0.36 1.98
C THR A 47 1.26 0.52 2.51
N VAL A 48 1.00 1.28 3.58
CA VAL A 48 1.99 2.16 4.22
C VAL A 48 3.15 1.35 4.79
N SER A 49 2.86 0.24 5.48
CA SER A 49 3.88 -0.62 6.09
C SER A 49 4.85 -1.20 5.05
N PHE A 50 4.32 -1.75 3.96
CA PHE A 50 5.13 -2.28 2.86
C PHE A 50 5.94 -1.19 2.16
N GLY A 51 5.35 0.00 1.96
CA GLY A 51 6.05 1.16 1.41
C GLY A 51 7.22 1.63 2.27
N VAL A 52 7.00 1.79 3.58
CA VAL A 52 8.05 2.18 4.54
C VAL A 52 9.16 1.14 4.59
N LEU A 53 8.82 -0.15 4.63
CA LEU A 53 9.82 -1.23 4.60
C LEU A 53 10.63 -1.22 3.31
N TRP A 54 10.00 -0.95 2.17
CA TRP A 54 10.70 -0.83 0.89
C TRP A 54 11.69 0.35 0.87
N ILE A 55 11.29 1.52 1.37
CA ILE A 55 12.17 2.70 1.48
C ILE A 55 13.34 2.39 2.41
N ARG A 56 13.09 1.78 3.57
CA ARG A 56 14.16 1.39 4.52
C ARG A 56 15.15 0.41 3.88
N GLU A 57 14.66 -0.56 3.11
CA GLU A 57 15.53 -1.52 2.41
C GLU A 57 16.35 -0.83 1.31
N ASN A 58 15.79 0.16 0.60
CA ASN A 58 16.53 0.95 -0.38
C ASN A 58 17.68 1.75 0.27
N ARG A 59 17.40 2.44 1.37
CA ARG A 59 18.41 3.24 2.08
C ARG A 59 19.56 2.39 2.62
N LYS A 60 19.30 1.15 3.05
CA LYS A 60 20.34 0.21 3.48
C LYS A 60 21.27 -0.21 2.35
N VAL A 61 20.74 -0.34 1.13
CA VAL A 61 21.55 -0.69 -0.05
C VAL A 61 22.39 0.51 -0.50
N GLU A 62 21.84 1.72 -0.44
CA GLU A 62 22.58 2.95 -0.74
C GLU A 62 23.71 3.22 0.26
N ALA A 63 23.52 2.95 1.56
CA ALA A 63 24.55 3.13 2.57
C ALA A 63 25.64 2.04 2.56
N SER A 64 25.47 0.97 1.78
CA SER A 64 26.38 -0.18 1.68
C SER A 64 27.25 -0.17 0.41
N ASN A 65 27.01 0.75 -0.52
CA ASN A 65 27.79 0.96 -1.74
C ASN A 65 28.59 2.26 -1.63
#